data_AF-A0A0B7NDL9-F1
#
_entry.id   AF-A0A0B7NDL9-F1
#
_cell.length_a   1.000
_cell.length_b   1.000
_cell.length_c   1.000
_cell.angle_alpha   90.00
_cell.angle_beta   90.00
_cell.angle_gamma   90.00
#
_symmetry.space_group_name_H-M   'P 1'
#
loop_
_entity.id
_entity.type
_entity.pdbx_description
1 polymer ?
#
loop_
_entity_poly.entity_id
_entity_poly.type
_entity_poly.pdbx_seq_one_letter_code
_entity_poly.pdbx_strand_id
1 'polypeptide(L)'
;FKRQEAAMGLVTMQQSKNICLNGAILNDLRAKASADDMFIIYMDFWGADGYIVGLTLFENVHLADQISSVHMPVSLIELEDFRSTLKYMYKWRQNILHQSRKVALGVFKEKRKYETVDISRSSTSVCLSPERTT
;
A
#
# COMPACT_ATOMS: atom_id res chain seq x y z
N PHE A 1 -9.56 -18.72 -19.38
CA PHE A 1 -9.92 -18.55 -20.81
C PHE A 1 -10.68 -17.25 -21.17
N LYS A 2 -10.76 -16.20 -20.34
CA LYS A 2 -11.45 -14.93 -20.71
C LYS A 2 -10.54 -13.80 -21.24
N ARG A 3 -9.21 -13.98 -21.31
CA ARG A 3 -8.25 -12.88 -21.57
C ARG A 3 -7.26 -13.09 -22.72
N GLN A 4 -7.29 -14.22 -23.43
CA GLN A 4 -6.30 -14.50 -24.49
C GLN A 4 -6.41 -13.56 -25.71
N GLU A 5 -7.57 -12.94 -25.92
CA GLU A 5 -7.82 -12.03 -27.05
C GLU A 5 -8.45 -10.70 -26.59
N ALA A 6 -8.00 -10.16 -25.45
CA ALA A 6 -8.42 -8.81 -25.07
C ALA A 6 -7.81 -7.78 -26.04
N ALA A 7 -8.65 -6.92 -26.62
CA ALA A 7 -8.16 -5.80 -27.42
C ALA A 7 -7.17 -4.97 -26.61
N MET A 8 -6.07 -4.49 -27.23
CA MET A 8 -5.03 -3.73 -26.55
C MET A 8 -5.58 -2.54 -25.75
N GLY A 9 -6.58 -1.84 -26.29
CA GLY A 9 -7.24 -0.74 -25.57
C GLY A 9 -7.89 -1.16 -24.25
N LEU A 10 -8.42 -2.37 -24.16
CA LEU A 10 -9.00 -2.91 -22.93
C LEU A 10 -7.92 -3.27 -21.90
N VAL A 11 -6.77 -3.79 -22.37
CA VAL A 11 -5.61 -4.06 -21.51
C VAL A 11 -5.05 -2.77 -20.94
N THR A 12 -4.84 -1.75 -21.77
CA THR A 12 -4.38 -0.42 -21.32
C THR A 12 -5.38 0.21 -20.35
N MET A 13 -6.68 0.14 -20.64
CA MET A 13 -7.69 0.63 -19.71
C MET A 13 -7.63 -0.10 -18.35
N GLN A 14 -7.41 -1.41 -18.35
CA GLN A 14 -7.28 -2.18 -17.11
C GLN A 14 -6.00 -1.80 -16.34
N GLN A 15 -4.89 -1.59 -17.03
CA GLN A 15 -3.64 -1.09 -16.44
C GLN A 15 -3.85 0.26 -15.77
N SER A 16 -4.50 1.21 -16.45
CA SER A 16 -4.83 2.53 -15.88
C SER A 16 -5.70 2.41 -14.63
N LYS A 17 -6.72 1.53 -14.64
CA LYS A 17 -7.55 1.27 -13.45
C LYS A 17 -6.73 0.72 -12.29
N ASN A 18 -5.83 -0.22 -12.56
CA ASN A 18 -4.97 -0.80 -11.55
C ASN A 18 -4.02 0.25 -10.95
N ILE A 19 -3.44 1.13 -11.77
CA ILE A 19 -2.57 2.22 -11.30
C ILE A 19 -3.35 3.14 -10.37
N CYS A 20 -4.54 3.59 -10.77
CA CYS A 20 -5.36 4.48 -9.96
C CYS A 20 -5.75 3.85 -8.61
N LEU A 21 -6.18 2.59 -8.63
CA LEU A 21 -6.59 1.88 -7.42
C LEU A 21 -5.41 1.65 -6.47
N ASN A 22 -4.27 1.18 -7.00
CA ASN A 22 -3.07 1.00 -6.20
C ASN A 22 -2.51 2.35 -5.70
N GLY A 23 -2.68 3.44 -6.45
CA GLY A 23 -2.31 4.78 -6.01
C GLY A 23 -3.14 5.26 -4.83
N ALA A 24 -4.46 5.06 -4.86
CA ALA A 24 -5.33 5.34 -3.74
C ALA A 24 -4.94 4.53 -2.48
N ILE A 25 -4.61 3.24 -2.65
CA ILE A 25 -4.10 2.40 -1.57
C ILE A 25 -2.77 2.95 -1.03
N LEU A 26 -1.82 3.31 -1.90
CA LEU A 26 -0.54 3.88 -1.49
C LEU A 26 -0.73 5.14 -0.64
N ASN A 27 -1.64 6.03 -1.03
CA ASN A 27 -1.92 7.25 -0.28
C ASN A 27 -2.49 6.97 1.11
N ASP A 28 -3.45 6.04 1.23
CA ASP A 28 -3.99 5.60 2.52
C ASP A 28 -2.89 5.00 3.42
N LEU A 29 -2.03 4.14 2.86
CA LEU A 29 -0.93 3.54 3.60
C LEU A 29 0.10 4.58 4.05
N ARG A 30 0.45 5.55 3.19
CA ARG A 30 1.34 6.66 3.51
C ARG A 30 0.82 7.48 4.68
N ALA A 31 -0.46 7.85 4.64
CA ALA A 31 -1.11 8.60 5.72
C ALA A 31 -1.03 7.83 7.05
N LYS A 32 -1.33 6.52 7.03
CA LYS A 32 -1.27 5.66 8.22
C LYS A 32 0.15 5.45 8.76
N ALA A 33 1.14 5.34 7.88
CA ALA A 33 2.52 5.15 8.27
C ALA A 33 3.22 6.45 8.69
N SER A 34 2.69 7.61 8.30
CA SER A 34 3.39 8.90 8.38
C SER A 34 4.80 8.81 7.77
N ALA A 35 4.91 8.15 6.60
CA ALA A 35 6.18 7.84 5.95
C ALA A 35 6.14 8.21 4.47
N ASP A 36 6.92 9.23 4.09
CA ASP A 36 6.93 9.77 2.72
C ASP A 36 7.73 8.94 1.71
N ASP A 37 8.54 8.00 2.20
CA ASP A 37 9.35 7.10 1.40
C ASP A 37 8.64 5.76 1.10
N MET A 38 7.33 5.68 1.34
CA MET A 38 6.57 4.48 0.98
C MET A 38 6.39 4.38 -0.52
N PHE A 39 6.59 3.16 -0.99
CA PHE A 39 6.27 2.71 -2.33
C PHE A 39 5.70 1.29 -2.22
N ILE A 40 4.80 0.95 -3.13
CA ILE A 40 4.25 -0.40 -3.22
C ILE A 40 4.70 -1.05 -4.52
N ILE A 41 4.89 -2.36 -4.47
CA ILE A 41 5.03 -3.19 -5.66
C ILE A 41 3.71 -3.93 -5.82
N TYR A 42 3.17 -3.96 -7.03
CA TYR A 42 2.02 -4.79 -7.38
C TYR A 42 2.26 -5.49 -8.71
N MET A 43 1.47 -6.52 -8.97
CA MET A 43 1.51 -7.26 -10.23
C MET A 43 0.09 -7.58 -10.70
N ASP A 44 -0.09 -7.69 -12.01
CA ASP A 44 -1.35 -8.14 -12.61
C ASP A 44 -1.05 -9.08 -13.79
N PHE A 45 -1.97 -10.01 -14.05
CA PHE A 45 -1.83 -11.07 -15.06
C PHE A 45 -3.00 -11.06 -16.04
N TRP A 46 -2.71 -11.23 -17.34
CA TRP A 46 -3.70 -11.48 -18.38
C TRP A 46 -3.51 -12.87 -18.98
N GLY A 47 -3.89 -13.89 -18.20
CA GLY A 47 -3.62 -15.28 -18.56
C GLY A 47 -2.32 -15.73 -17.93
N ALA A 48 -1.41 -16.28 -18.74
CA ALA A 48 -0.08 -16.70 -18.28
C ALA A 48 0.88 -15.51 -18.10
N ASP A 49 0.71 -14.47 -18.91
CA ASP A 49 1.56 -13.29 -18.90
C ASP A 49 1.06 -12.22 -17.94
N GLY A 50 2.00 -11.41 -17.46
CA GLY A 50 1.76 -10.36 -16.50
C GLY A 50 2.87 -9.32 -16.49
N TYR A 51 2.68 -8.30 -15.67
CA TYR A 51 3.73 -7.33 -15.35
C TYR A 51 3.82 -7.15 -13.83
N ILE A 52 4.98 -6.67 -13.39
CA ILE A 52 5.19 -6.17 -12.03
C ILE A 52 5.60 -4.70 -12.11
N VAL A 53 4.94 -3.87 -11.30
CA VAL A 53 5.08 -2.41 -11.30
C VAL A 53 5.44 -1.94 -9.89
N GLY A 54 6.39 -1.01 -9.84
CA GLY A 54 6.66 -0.18 -8.67
C GLY A 54 5.85 1.10 -8.75
N LEU A 55 5.13 1.42 -7.68
CA LEU A 55 4.32 2.62 -7.58
C LEU A 55 4.81 3.47 -6.41
N THR A 56 5.16 4.71 -6.72
CA THR A 56 5.55 5.72 -5.73
C THR A 56 4.80 7.03 -5.98
N LEU A 57 4.77 7.90 -4.99
CA LEU A 57 4.23 9.25 -5.10
C LEU A 57 5.40 10.24 -5.11
N PHE A 58 5.46 11.08 -6.14
CA PHE A 58 6.48 12.12 -6.32
C PHE A 58 5.77 13.41 -6.74
N GLU A 59 6.00 14.51 -6.01
CA GLU A 59 5.39 15.82 -6.31
C GLU A 59 3.86 15.76 -6.54
N ASN A 60 3.15 14.98 -5.71
CA ASN A 60 1.71 14.73 -5.81
C ASN A 60 1.23 13.97 -7.06
N VAL A 61 2.16 13.37 -7.81
CA VAL A 61 1.86 12.52 -8.97
C VAL A 61 2.28 11.08 -8.67
N HIS A 62 1.43 10.13 -9.03
CA HIS A 62 1.77 8.71 -8.95
C HIS A 62 2.68 8.34 -10.11
N LEU A 63 3.89 7.91 -9.79
CA LEU A 63 4.85 7.36 -10.75
C LEU A 63 4.76 5.84 -10.70
N ALA A 64 4.30 5.26 -11.81
CA ALA A 64 4.26 3.83 -12.05
C ALA A 64 5.42 3.45 -12.99
N ASP A 65 6.34 2.62 -12.51
CA ASP A 65 7.46 2.11 -13.28
C ASP A 65 7.37 0.60 -13.42
N GLN A 66 7.51 0.09 -14.64
CA GLN A 66 7.47 -1.35 -14.91
C GLN A 66 8.81 -1.97 -14.52
N ILE A 67 8.80 -2.80 -13.48
CA ILE A 67 10.00 -3.45 -12.95
C ILE A 67 10.41 -4.65 -13.82
N SER A 68 9.43 -5.44 -14.27
CA SER A 68 9.65 -6.63 -15.10
C SER A 68 8.33 -7.12 -15.71
N SER A 69 8.44 -7.91 -16.78
CA SER A 69 7.37 -8.84 -17.15
C SER A 69 7.42 -10.08 -16.26
N VAL A 70 6.29 -10.72 -16.05
CA VAL A 70 6.16 -11.98 -15.32
C VAL A 70 5.35 -12.96 -16.15
N HIS A 71 5.71 -14.24 -16.06
CA HIS A 71 5.12 -15.31 -16.85
C HIS A 71 4.87 -16.53 -15.96
N MET A 72 3.66 -17.08 -16.01
CA MET A 72 3.27 -18.33 -15.36
C MET A 72 3.46 -19.49 -16.34
N PRO A 73 4.25 -20.51 -15.99
CA PRO A 73 4.59 -21.58 -16.92
C PRO A 73 3.34 -22.41 -17.22
N VAL A 74 3.05 -22.60 -18.50
CA VAL A 74 2.00 -23.52 -18.97
C VAL A 74 2.58 -24.88 -19.40
N SER A 75 3.91 -24.97 -19.53
CA SER A 75 4.63 -26.21 -19.82
C SER A 75 5.94 -26.31 -19.04
N LEU A 76 6.53 -27.52 -18.97
CA LEU A 76 7.81 -27.75 -18.27
C LEU A 76 9.00 -27.06 -18.96
N ILE A 77 8.87 -26.73 -20.24
CA ILE A 77 9.93 -26.08 -21.02
C ILE A 77 10.12 -24.62 -20.58
N GLU A 78 9.07 -23.99 -20.05
CA GLU A 78 9.05 -22.58 -19.61
C GLU A 78 9.55 -22.39 -18.16
N LEU A 79 10.04 -23.45 -17.51
CA LEU A 79 10.46 -23.37 -16.10
C LEU A 79 11.65 -22.42 -15.88
N GLU A 80 12.55 -22.30 -16.85
CA GLU A 80 13.66 -21.34 -16.73
C GLU A 80 13.16 -19.88 -16.82
N ASP A 81 12.16 -19.60 -17.67
CA ASP A 81 11.53 -18.27 -17.72
C ASP A 81 10.75 -17.97 -16.43
N PHE A 82 10.11 -18.99 -15.86
CA PHE A 82 9.40 -18.87 -14.57
C PHE A 82 10.33 -18.55 -13.39
N ARG A 83 11.62 -18.92 -13.46
CA ARG A 83 12.59 -18.59 -12.40
C ARG A 83 12.66 -17.09 -12.14
N SER A 84 12.59 -16.28 -13.20
CA SER A 84 12.54 -14.82 -13.10
C SER A 84 11.25 -14.34 -12.43
N THR A 85 10.11 -14.90 -12.80
CA THR A 85 8.81 -14.63 -12.14
C THR A 85 8.89 -14.89 -10.64
N LEU A 86 9.40 -16.06 -10.22
CA LEU A 86 9.55 -16.41 -8.81
C LEU A 86 10.41 -15.41 -8.04
N LYS A 87 11.53 -14.97 -8.64
CA LYS A 87 12.41 -13.94 -8.07
C LYS A 87 11.64 -12.64 -7.80
N TYR A 88 10.83 -12.18 -8.74
CA TYR A 88 10.04 -10.95 -8.57
C TYR A 88 8.84 -11.12 -7.63
N MET A 89 8.20 -12.30 -7.61
CA MET A 89 7.18 -12.62 -6.59
C MET A 89 7.75 -12.60 -5.17
N TYR A 90 8.98 -13.08 -4.99
CA TYR A 90 9.66 -13.00 -3.70
C TYR A 90 9.96 -11.53 -3.32
N LYS A 91 10.47 -10.71 -4.25
CA LYS A 91 10.69 -9.28 -4.03
C LYS A 91 9.40 -8.55 -3.65
N TRP A 92 8.29 -8.87 -4.34
CA TRP A 92 6.97 -8.34 -4.03
C TRP A 92 6.54 -8.69 -2.60
N ARG A 93 6.66 -9.97 -2.20
CA ARG A 93 6.36 -10.41 -0.84
C ARG A 93 7.20 -9.65 0.20
N GLN A 94 8.50 -9.47 -0.04
CA GLN A 94 9.37 -8.72 0.86
C GLN A 94 8.97 -7.24 0.96
N ASN A 95 8.58 -6.61 -0.16
CA ASN A 95 8.05 -5.24 -0.15
C ASN A 95 6.78 -5.15 0.70
N ILE A 96 5.81 -6.05 0.53
CA ILE A 96 4.59 -6.06 1.38
C ILE A 96 4.96 -6.12 2.86
N LEU A 97 5.80 -7.09 3.26
CA LEU A 97 6.19 -7.26 4.66
C LEU A 97 6.88 -6.01 5.22
N HIS A 98 7.75 -5.37 4.43
CA HIS A 98 8.43 -4.14 4.81
C HIS A 98 7.45 -2.98 5.01
N GLN A 99 6.56 -2.74 4.03
CA GLN A 99 5.58 -1.66 4.11
C GLN A 99 4.56 -1.91 5.22
N SER A 100 4.12 -3.15 5.44
CA SER A 100 3.21 -3.50 6.54
C SER A 100 3.81 -3.17 7.92
N ARG A 101 5.11 -3.36 8.12
CA ARG A 101 5.79 -2.97 9.37
C ARG A 101 5.78 -1.46 9.57
N LYS A 102 6.03 -0.69 8.52
CA LYS A 102 5.95 0.79 8.58
C LYS A 102 4.54 1.25 8.97
N VAL A 103 3.52 0.69 8.33
CA VAL A 103 2.12 1.00 8.63
C VAL A 103 1.77 0.62 10.06
N ALA A 104 2.13 -0.58 10.51
CA ALA A 104 1.88 -1.01 11.88
C ALA A 104 2.53 -0.07 12.92
N LEU A 105 3.76 0.36 12.67
CA LEU A 105 4.46 1.31 13.53
C LEU A 105 3.80 2.69 13.52
N GLY A 106 3.40 3.20 12.35
CA GLY A 106 2.72 4.50 12.24
C GLY A 106 1.39 4.51 12.98
N VAL A 107 0.56 3.48 12.78
CA VAL A 107 -0.72 3.30 13.49
C VAL A 107 -0.51 3.19 15.00
N PHE A 108 0.52 2.46 15.44
CA PHE A 108 0.86 2.36 16.86
C PHE A 108 1.23 3.72 17.47
N LYS A 109 2.06 4.51 16.78
CA LYS A 109 2.46 5.85 17.22
C LYS A 109 1.25 6.80 17.30
N GLU A 110 0.38 6.79 16.30
CA GLU A 110 -0.80 7.67 16.27
C GLU A 110 -1.77 7.36 17.42
N LYS A 111 -2.00 6.08 17.75
CA LYS A 111 -2.83 5.70 18.90
C LYS A 111 -2.30 6.26 20.22
N ARG A 112 -0.97 6.18 20.43
CA ARG A 112 -0.31 6.62 21.67
C ARG A 112 -0.17 8.12 21.81
N LYS A 113 -0.22 8.87 20.69
CA LYS A 113 -0.14 10.34 20.69
C LYS A 113 -1.18 10.97 21.62
N TYR A 114 -2.40 10.42 21.64
CA TYR A 114 -3.51 10.93 22.45
C TYR A 114 -3.53 10.39 23.88
N GLU A 115 -2.93 9.24 24.17
CA GLU A 115 -2.81 8.69 25.53
C GLU A 115 -1.95 9.59 26.43
N THR A 116 -0.89 10.20 25.90
CA THR A 116 -0.04 11.14 26.66
C THR A 116 -0.70 12.49 26.94
N VAL A 117 -1.73 12.88 26.20
CA VAL A 117 -2.42 14.19 26.36
C VAL A 117 -3.43 14.15 27.51
N ASP A 118 -3.94 12.97 27.88
CA ASP A 118 -4.95 12.85 28.94
C ASP A 118 -4.37 13.06 30.36
N ILE A 119 -3.05 13.04 30.50
CA ILE A 119 -2.36 13.27 31.79
C ILE A 119 -2.29 14.78 32.12
N SER A 120 -2.53 15.68 31.16
CA SER A 120 -2.47 17.14 31.36
C SER A 120 -3.83 17.81 31.61
N ARG A 121 -4.90 17.06 31.91
CA ARG A 121 -6.13 17.68 32.43
C ARG A 121 -5.84 18.27 33.81
N SER A 122 -5.62 19.58 33.84
CA SER A 122 -5.52 20.39 35.05
C SER A 122 -6.64 20.01 36.01
N SER A 123 -6.26 19.71 37.25
CA SER A 123 -7.15 19.61 38.40
C SER A 123 -8.23 20.68 38.32
N THR A 124 -9.45 20.27 37.99
CA THR A 124 -10.63 21.12 38.09
C THR A 124 -10.70 21.58 39.55
N SER A 125 -10.41 22.85 39.81
CA SER A 125 -10.71 23.41 41.13
C SER A 125 -12.21 23.30 41.32
N VAL A 126 -12.64 22.53 42.31
CA VAL A 126 -14.05 22.43 42.67
C VAL A 126 -14.50 23.82 43.11
N CYS A 127 -15.20 24.55 42.23
CA CYS A 127 -15.94 25.74 42.63
C CYS A 127 -17.11 25.28 43.52
N LEU A 128 -16.90 25.29 44.83
CA LEU A 128 -17.98 25.17 45.79
C LEU A 128 -18.72 26.51 45.82
N SER A 129 -20.02 26.47 45.48
CA SER A 129 -20.92 27.60 45.68
C SER A 129 -20.94 27.98 47.17
N PRO A 130 -21.02 29.27 47.53
CA PRO A 130 -21.10 29.65 48.93
C PRO A 130 -22.38 29.09 49.56
N GLU A 131 -22.27 28.58 50.79
CA GLU A 131 -23.43 28.19 51.57
C GLU A 131 -24.34 29.41 51.79
N ARG A 132 -25.62 29.26 51.48
CA ARG A 132 -26.63 30.27 51.84
C ARG A 132 -26.79 30.26 53.35
N THR A 133 -26.26 31.28 54.00
CA THR A 133 -26.66 31.62 55.36
C THR A 133 -28.14 32.04 55.35
N THR A 134 -28.87 31.46 56.30
CA THR A 134 -30.33 31.48 56.55
C THR A 134 -31.04 32.80 56.32
#